data_AF-A0A973CJN0-F1
#
_entry.id   AF-A0A973CJN0-F1
#
_cell.length_a   1.000
_cell.length_b   1.000
_cell.length_c   1.000
_cell.angle_alpha   90.00
_cell.angle_beta   90.00
_cell.angle_gamma   90.00
#
_symmetry.space_group_name_H-M   'P 1'
#
loop_
_entity.id
_entity.type
_entity.pdbx_description
1 polymer ?
#
loop_
_entity_poly.entity_id
_entity_poly.type
_entity_poly.pdbx_seq_one_letter_code
_entity_poly.pdbx_strand_id
1 'polypeptide(L)'
;MVKTHTEDNDEKLERLIRECCEKYALVLYVQGWSRKTFDILEPEKNGRHKCLMARIESLAVQNGEILYFDDSVLEFCMELANLFEENFDIKEAQLIKKA
;
A
#
# COMPACT_ATOMS: atom_id res chain seq x y z
N MET A 1 -28.63 -10.38 0.44
CA MET A 1 -27.78 -10.08 1.61
C MET A 1 -26.38 -10.58 1.29
N VAL A 2 -25.53 -9.73 0.71
CA VAL A 2 -24.16 -10.09 0.28
C VAL A 2 -23.30 -8.84 0.48
N LYS A 3 -22.64 -8.72 1.64
CA LYS A 3 -21.70 -7.62 1.92
C LYS A 3 -20.56 -7.98 2.90
N THR A 4 -20.38 -9.24 3.28
CA THR A 4 -19.42 -9.59 4.33
C THR A 4 -17.99 -9.84 3.84
N HIS A 5 -17.77 -10.34 2.62
CA HIS A 5 -16.41 -10.72 2.19
C HIS A 5 -15.50 -9.55 1.79
N THR A 6 -16.07 -8.41 1.39
CA THR A 6 -15.29 -7.29 0.84
C THR A 6 -14.76 -6.36 1.94
N GLU A 7 -15.58 -6.11 2.97
CA GLU A 7 -15.17 -5.29 4.13
C GLU A 7 -13.99 -5.94 4.87
N ASP A 8 -14.02 -7.27 5.08
CA ASP A 8 -12.92 -7.99 5.73
C ASP A 8 -11.58 -7.88 4.98
N ASN A 9 -11.62 -7.90 3.64
CA ASN A 9 -10.40 -7.82 2.83
C ASN A 9 -9.80 -6.40 2.84
N ASP A 10 -10.62 -5.36 2.81
CA ASP A 10 -10.16 -3.98 2.86
C ASP A 10 -9.56 -3.63 4.24
N GLU A 11 -10.15 -4.14 5.32
CA GLU A 11 -9.60 -4.00 6.68
C GLU A 11 -8.29 -4.78 6.84
N LYS A 12 -8.23 -6.02 6.35
CA LYS A 12 -7.00 -6.83 6.33
C LYS A 12 -5.89 -6.14 5.54
N LEU A 13 -6.22 -5.59 4.38
CA LEU A 13 -5.30 -4.84 3.54
C LEU A 13 -4.75 -3.61 4.27
N GLU A 14 -5.62 -2.79 4.83
CA GLU A 14 -5.21 -1.59 5.56
C GLU A 14 -4.29 -1.94 6.73
N ARG A 15 -4.58 -3.02 7.46
CA ARG A 15 -3.74 -3.51 8.55
C ARG A 15 -2.35 -3.91 8.06
N LEU A 16 -2.26 -4.72 7.00
CA LEU A 16 -0.97 -5.17 6.45
C LEU A 16 -0.11 -3.99 5.97
N ILE A 17 -0.72 -3.03 5.27
CA ILE A 17 0.00 -1.84 4.80
C ILE A 17 0.49 -1.02 6.00
N ARG A 18 -0.35 -0.85 7.04
CA ARG A 18 0.00 -0.09 8.24
C ARG A 18 1.17 -0.71 8.99
N GLU A 19 1.12 -2.02 9.24
CA GLU A 19 2.20 -2.78 9.90
C GLU A 19 3.52 -2.67 9.10
N CYS A 20 3.45 -2.76 7.77
CA CYS A 20 4.61 -2.58 6.91
C CYS A 20 5.15 -1.14 6.97
N CYS A 21 4.28 -0.13 6.97
CA CYS A 21 4.70 1.27 7.11
C CYS A 21 5.42 1.54 8.44
N GLU A 22 4.93 0.97 9.54
CA GLU A 22 5.55 1.10 10.86
C GLU A 22 6.98 0.53 10.88
N LYS A 23 7.20 -0.63 10.24
CA LYS A 23 8.53 -1.26 10.12
C LYS A 23 9.55 -0.36 9.40
N TYR A 24 9.11 0.35 8.37
CA TYR A 24 9.96 1.21 7.55
C TYR A 24 9.96 2.69 7.97
N ALA A 25 9.29 3.03 9.09
CA ALA A 25 9.10 4.40 9.56
C ALA A 25 8.45 5.33 8.50
N LEU A 26 7.55 4.78 7.69
CA LEU A 26 6.76 5.50 6.69
C LEU A 26 5.38 5.87 7.25
N VAL A 27 4.73 6.86 6.64
CA VAL A 27 3.42 7.35 7.06
C VAL A 27 2.37 6.91 6.06
N LEU A 28 1.39 6.14 6.53
CA LEU A 28 0.21 5.76 5.75
C LEU A 28 -0.87 6.85 5.80
N TYR A 29 -1.33 7.29 4.64
CA TYR A 29 -2.51 8.13 4.48
C TYR A 29 -3.57 7.41 3.63
N VAL A 30 -4.76 7.20 4.21
CA VAL A 30 -5.86 6.47 3.54
C VAL A 30 -6.91 7.47 3.07
N GLN A 31 -7.28 7.39 1.80
CA GLN A 31 -8.32 8.22 1.18
C GLN A 31 -9.38 7.36 0.52
N GLY A 32 -10.58 7.91 0.32
CA GLY A 32 -11.66 7.26 -0.42
C GLY A 32 -12.54 6.34 0.44
N TRP A 33 -13.81 6.22 0.05
CA TRP A 33 -14.80 5.38 0.74
C TRP A 33 -15.07 4.05 0.01
N SER A 34 -15.35 4.11 -1.29
CA SER A 34 -15.65 2.92 -2.12
C SER A 34 -14.46 2.39 -2.91
N ARG A 35 -13.45 3.24 -3.14
CA ARG A 35 -12.15 2.90 -3.72
C ARG A 35 -11.11 3.55 -2.84
N LYS A 36 -10.51 2.75 -1.95
CA LYS A 36 -9.49 3.27 -1.05
C LYS A 36 -8.20 3.47 -1.81
N THR A 37 -7.54 4.58 -1.55
CA THR A 37 -6.16 4.84 -1.96
C THR A 37 -5.30 4.91 -0.70
N PHE A 38 -4.20 4.17 -0.71
CA PHE A 38 -3.24 4.07 0.37
C PHE A 38 -1.96 4.79 -0.10
N ASP A 39 -1.79 6.02 0.36
CA ASP A 39 -0.64 6.86 0.07
C ASP A 39 0.43 6.67 1.14
N ILE A 40 1.62 6.28 0.71
CA ILE A 40 2.76 6.04 1.57
C ILE A 40 3.69 7.24 1.46
N LEU A 41 3.87 7.94 2.57
CA LEU A 41 4.58 9.20 2.64
C LEU A 41 5.84 9.04 3.48
N GLU A 42 6.88 9.79 3.13
CA GLU A 42 7.98 10.02 4.07
C GLU A 42 7.52 10.82 5.30
N PRO A 43 8.02 10.50 6.50
CA PRO A 43 7.74 11.28 7.69
C PRO A 43 8.35 12.68 7.54
N GLU A 44 7.64 13.67 8.06
CA GLU A 44 8.09 15.07 8.02
C GLU A 44 9.40 15.22 8.80
N LYS A 45 10.50 15.50 8.11
CA LYS A 45 11.79 15.87 8.73
C LYS A 45 12.04 17.36 8.47
N ASN A 46 12.11 18.14 9.54
CA ASN A 46 12.54 19.55 9.54
C ASN A 46 11.69 20.50 8.66
N GLY A 47 10.36 20.38 8.70
CA GLY A 47 9.45 21.33 8.03
C GLY A 47 9.41 21.22 6.50
N ARG A 48 9.89 20.11 5.93
CA ARG A 48 9.73 19.78 4.51
C ARG A 48 8.42 19.03 4.29
N HIS A 49 7.72 19.36 3.21
CA HIS A 49 6.48 18.70 2.81
C HIS A 49 6.62 17.17 2.77
N LYS A 50 5.54 16.47 3.16
CA LYS A 50 5.43 15.01 2.99
C LYS A 50 5.61 14.65 1.51
N CYS A 51 6.60 13.82 1.20
CA CYS A 51 6.82 13.31 -0.16
C CYS A 51 6.04 12.01 -0.36
N LEU A 52 5.34 11.88 -1.48
CA LEU A 52 4.66 10.64 -1.85
C LEU A 52 5.70 9.64 -2.38
N MET A 53 5.86 8.54 -1.67
CA MET A 53 6.86 7.52 -1.98
C MET A 53 6.24 6.35 -2.74
N ALA A 54 5.06 5.91 -2.31
CA ALA A 54 4.31 4.83 -2.97
C ALA A 54 2.80 5.05 -2.84
N ARG A 55 2.03 4.43 -3.73
CA ARG A 55 0.57 4.45 -3.75
C ARG A 55 0.05 3.06 -4.10
N ILE A 56 -0.95 2.63 -3.33
CA ILE A 56 -1.72 1.41 -3.60
C ILE A 56 -3.19 1.80 -3.73
N GLU A 57 -3.88 1.27 -4.73
CA GLU A 57 -5.34 1.38 -4.83
C GLU A 57 -5.97 0.05 -4.40
N SER A 58 -7.10 0.06 -3.70
CA SER A 58 -7.73 -1.18 -3.25
C SER A 58 -8.09 -2.13 -4.40
N LEU A 59 -8.35 -1.59 -5.60
CA LEU A 59 -8.52 -2.38 -6.82
C LEU A 59 -7.20 -2.92 -7.37
N ALA A 60 -6.10 -2.17 -7.23
CA ALA A 60 -4.77 -2.60 -7.63
C ALA A 60 -4.32 -3.84 -6.84
N VAL A 61 -4.80 -4.02 -5.61
CA VAL A 61 -4.57 -5.23 -4.81
C VAL A 61 -5.16 -6.48 -5.47
N GLN A 62 -6.28 -6.39 -6.19
CA GLN A 62 -6.78 -7.56 -6.94
C GLN A 62 -5.81 -8.00 -8.05
N ASN A 63 -4.99 -7.07 -8.55
CA ASN A 63 -3.98 -7.33 -9.57
C ASN A 63 -2.56 -7.43 -8.98
N GLY A 64 -2.39 -7.22 -7.66
CA GLY A 64 -1.08 -7.15 -7.01
C GLY A 64 -0.24 -5.93 -7.39
N GLU A 65 -0.81 -4.85 -7.91
CA GLU A 65 -0.04 -3.69 -8.38
C GLU A 65 0.31 -2.72 -7.24
N ILE A 66 1.58 -2.36 -7.14
CA ILE A 66 2.13 -1.38 -6.19
C ILE A 66 2.86 -0.30 -7.00
N LEU A 67 2.39 0.94 -6.89
CA LEU A 67 2.99 2.08 -7.57
C LEU A 67 4.02 2.73 -6.64
N TYR A 68 5.24 2.95 -7.11
CA TYR A 68 6.26 3.67 -6.34
C TYR A 68 6.86 4.81 -7.17
N PHE A 69 7.25 5.88 -6.50
CA PHE A 69 7.75 7.13 -7.10
C PHE A 69 9.22 7.37 -6.79
N ASP A 70 9.75 6.75 -5.73
CA ASP A 70 11.13 6.90 -5.30
C ASP A 70 11.78 5.52 -5.07
N ASP A 71 13.03 5.34 -5.50
CA ASP A 71 13.73 4.06 -5.38
C ASP A 71 14.09 3.71 -3.92
N SER A 72 14.12 4.71 -3.02
CA SER A 72 14.39 4.48 -1.60
C SER A 72 13.33 3.63 -0.90
N VAL A 73 12.12 3.50 -1.48
CA VAL A 73 11.06 2.63 -0.94
C VAL A 73 10.96 1.26 -1.61
N LEU A 74 11.94 0.88 -2.44
CA LEU A 74 11.93 -0.42 -3.12
C LEU A 74 11.88 -1.60 -2.14
N GLU A 75 12.65 -1.56 -1.05
CA GLU A 75 12.64 -2.63 -0.03
C GLU A 75 11.25 -2.76 0.62
N PHE A 76 10.63 -1.63 0.97
CA PHE A 76 9.26 -1.59 1.47
C PHE A 76 8.27 -2.18 0.45
N CYS A 77 8.37 -1.79 -0.82
CA CYS A 77 7.49 -2.26 -1.87
C CYS A 77 7.63 -3.76 -2.13
N MET A 78 8.85 -4.31 -2.11
CA MET A 78 9.09 -5.74 -2.24
C MET A 78 8.50 -6.53 -1.07
N GLU A 79 8.67 -6.04 0.17
CA GLU A 79 8.05 -6.70 1.32
C GLU A 79 6.52 -6.65 1.24
N LEU A 80 5.96 -5.52 0.85
CA LEU A 80 4.52 -5.38 0.67
C LEU A 80 3.97 -6.29 -0.45
N ALA A 81 4.72 -6.45 -1.55
CA ALA A 81 4.40 -7.39 -2.63
C ALA A 81 4.32 -8.84 -2.10
N ASN A 82 5.33 -9.29 -1.34
CA ASN A 82 5.31 -10.61 -0.72
C ASN A 82 4.13 -10.78 0.24
N LEU A 83 3.85 -9.78 1.08
CA LEU A 83 2.70 -9.81 1.97
C LEU A 83 1.39 -9.93 1.19
N PHE A 84 1.30 -9.31 0.01
CA PHE A 84 0.13 -9.39 -0.84
C PHE A 84 -0.06 -10.81 -1.42
N GLU A 85 1.00 -11.41 -1.95
CA GLU A 85 1.00 -12.78 -2.48
C GLU A 85 0.67 -13.84 -1.40
N GLU A 86 1.12 -13.64 -0.16
CA GLU A 86 0.86 -14.56 0.95
C GLU A 86 -0.57 -14.45 1.50
N ASN A 87 -1.17 -13.26 1.44
CA ASN A 87 -2.42 -12.96 2.14
C ASN A 87 -3.65 -12.84 1.25
N PHE A 88 -3.46 -12.68 -0.05
CA PHE A 88 -4.50 -12.54 -1.06
C PHE A 88 -4.22 -13.51 -2.22
N ASP A 89 -5.23 -13.82 -3.03
CA ASP A 89 -5.11 -14.73 -4.19
C ASP A 89 -4.39 -14.06 -5.37
N ILE A 90 -3.17 -13.58 -5.11
CA ILE A 90 -2.29 -12.87 -6.04
C ILE A 90 -1.08 -13.76 -6.28
N LYS A 91 -0.83 -14.13 -7.54
CA LYS A 91 0.29 -15.03 -7.87
C LYS A 91 1.64 -14.34 -7.91
N GLU A 92 1.66 -13.09 -8.37
CA GLU A 92 2.86 -12.30 -8.56
C GLU A 92 2.47 -10.83 -8.51
N ALA A 93 2.84 -10.15 -7.43
CA ALA A 93 2.62 -8.73 -7.26
C ALA A 93 3.62 -7.94 -8.12
N GLN A 94 3.16 -6.83 -8.71
CA GLN A 94 3.92 -6.03 -9.64
C GLN A 94 4.31 -4.69 -9.04
N LEU A 95 5.61 -4.39 -9.10
CA LEU A 95 6.15 -3.09 -8.70
C LEU A 95 6.28 -2.19 -9.93
N ILE A 96 5.52 -1.10 -9.96
CA ILE A 96 5.49 -0.18 -11.09
C ILE A 96 6.08 1.16 -10.67
N LYS A 97 7.24 1.51 -11.24
CA LYS A 97 7.82 2.84 -11.08
C LYS A 97 7.01 3.87 -11.83
N LYS A 98 6.58 4.93 -11.15
CA LYS A 98 5.96 6.10 -11.76
C LYS A 98 7.01 7.20 -11.92
N ALA A 99 6.94 7.88 -13.06
CA ALA A 99 7.84 8.97 -13.45
C ALA A 99 7.36 10.32 -12.91
#